data_AF-A0A8H4JAS1-F1
#
_entry.id   AF-A0A8H4JAS1-F1
#
_cell.length_a   1.000
_cell.length_b   1.000
_cell.length_c   1.000
_cell.angle_alpha   90.00
_cell.angle_beta   90.00
_cell.angle_gamma   90.00
#
_symmetry.space_group_name_H-M   'P 1'
#
loop_
_entity.id
_entity.type
_entity.pdbx_description
1 polymer ?
#
loop_
_entity_poly.entity_id
_entity_poly.type
_entity_poly.pdbx_seq_one_letter_code
_entity_poly.pdbx_strand_id
1 'polypeptide(L)'
;MPTNDIATRALVVTLKAPAGGGKTSREIESITGIPRRTVDSIYAKAIKRGFEPNERPLRILNSLVEDGQRSGRPSKCTEENRDLIIAKVSTDRFGREKTAADIAGELSSQGIEISKSTVKKILKAAGYKKTKPTRKPGLTAAMRKERLNWCIAHRDWTLEDWKAVIWSDETSVILLHRRGGYRIWRKSDERFVRSCIRERWKGSTEFMFWGSFTYDKKGPFHCWSAETLAEKKEATAALEAMNEELEPIMKERWELENGMRRLKLRNIPGRQPVWKWKKETGKLTRGSKGGIDWWRYRQSGAFFGVQIRLI
;
A
#
# COMPACT_ATOMS: atom_id res chain seq x y z
N MET A 1 -2.54 -44.80 24.84
CA MET A 1 -2.79 -44.80 23.38
C MET A 1 -4.24 -44.40 23.15
N PRO A 2 -4.59 -43.67 22.08
CA PRO A 2 -5.99 -43.37 21.78
C PRO A 2 -6.72 -44.70 21.57
N THR A 3 -7.62 -45.06 22.47
CA THR A 3 -8.26 -46.38 22.51
C THR A 3 -9.31 -46.60 21.41
N ASN A 4 -9.48 -45.64 20.49
CA ASN A 4 -10.54 -45.64 19.45
C ASN A 4 -10.11 -44.91 18.18
N ASP A 5 -8.89 -45.16 17.68
CA ASP A 5 -8.50 -44.68 16.36
C ASP A 5 -9.26 -45.41 15.23
N ILE A 6 -9.04 -45.00 13.98
CA ILE A 6 -9.77 -45.56 12.84
C ILE A 6 -9.44 -47.05 12.62
N ALA A 7 -8.18 -47.45 12.86
CA ALA A 7 -7.72 -48.82 12.72
C ALA A 7 -8.38 -49.74 13.74
N THR A 8 -8.47 -49.28 15.00
CA THR A 8 -9.13 -49.99 16.08
C THR A 8 -10.63 -50.18 15.78
N ARG A 9 -11.29 -49.17 15.21
CA ARG A 9 -12.70 -49.28 14.79
C ARG A 9 -12.89 -50.24 13.62
N ALA A 10 -12.00 -50.21 12.63
CA ALA A 10 -12.01 -51.16 11.52
C ALA A 10 -11.81 -52.60 12.01
N LEU A 11 -10.89 -52.81 12.96
CA LEU A 11 -10.66 -54.11 13.60
C LEU A 11 -11.92 -54.61 14.31
N VAL A 12 -12.59 -53.75 15.08
CA VAL A 12 -13.87 -54.09 15.74
C VAL A 12 -14.94 -54.51 14.73
N VAL A 13 -15.10 -53.76 13.63
CA VAL A 13 -16.08 -54.08 12.59
C VAL A 13 -15.75 -55.42 11.93
N THR A 14 -14.47 -55.68 11.64
CA THR A 14 -14.00 -56.93 11.02
C THR A 14 -14.21 -58.14 11.93
N LEU A 15 -13.84 -58.02 13.21
CA LEU A 15 -13.94 -59.11 14.18
C LEU A 15 -15.40 -59.47 14.48
N LYS A 16 -16.30 -58.48 14.46
CA LYS A 16 -17.73 -58.68 14.76
C LYS A 16 -18.54 -59.15 13.55
N ALA A 17 -18.12 -58.83 12.33
CA ALA A 17 -18.83 -59.22 11.12
C ALA A 17 -18.89 -60.76 10.97
N PRO A 18 -20.07 -61.35 10.67
CA PRO A 18 -20.21 -62.79 10.44
C PRO A 18 -19.33 -63.33 9.31
N ALA A 19 -19.11 -62.55 8.25
CA ALA A 19 -18.23 -62.91 7.14
C ALA A 19 -16.73 -62.73 7.45
N GLY A 20 -16.39 -62.18 8.63
CA GLY A 20 -15.02 -61.98 9.10
C GLY A 20 -14.71 -62.87 10.29
N GLY A 21 -14.70 -62.28 11.49
CA GLY A 21 -14.35 -62.98 12.73
C GLY A 21 -15.52 -63.65 13.46
N GLY A 22 -16.76 -63.23 13.21
CA GLY A 22 -17.97 -63.76 13.88
C GLY A 22 -17.95 -63.68 15.41
N LYS A 23 -17.09 -62.84 16.01
CA LYS A 23 -16.85 -62.81 17.45
C LYS A 23 -17.95 -62.06 18.19
N THR A 24 -18.27 -62.54 19.37
CA THR A 24 -19.14 -61.84 20.32
C THR A 24 -18.47 -60.57 20.84
N SER A 25 -19.27 -59.59 21.26
CA SER A 25 -18.71 -58.34 21.81
C SER A 25 -17.84 -58.55 23.05
N ARG A 26 -18.07 -59.63 23.80
CA ARG A 26 -17.27 -60.01 24.99
C ARG A 26 -15.89 -60.51 24.60
N GLU A 27 -15.80 -61.34 23.55
CA GLU A 27 -14.51 -61.79 23.01
C GLU A 27 -13.73 -60.62 22.41
N ILE A 28 -14.41 -59.70 21.72
CA ILE A 28 -13.77 -58.50 21.16
C ILE A 28 -13.25 -57.59 22.27
N GLU A 29 -13.98 -57.44 23.37
CA GLU A 29 -13.52 -56.72 24.56
C GLU A 29 -12.27 -57.36 25.17
N SER A 30 -12.21 -58.69 25.26
CA SER A 30 -11.01 -59.41 25.72
C SER A 30 -9.80 -59.26 24.77
N ILE A 31 -10.04 -59.18 23.46
CA ILE A 31 -8.97 -59.05 22.45
C ILE A 31 -8.46 -57.61 22.34
N THR A 32 -9.37 -56.64 22.37
CA THR A 32 -9.08 -55.23 22.03
C THR A 32 -9.00 -54.30 23.24
N GLY A 33 -9.49 -54.74 24.41
CA GLY A 33 -9.61 -53.91 25.62
C GLY A 33 -10.70 -52.83 25.54
N ILE A 34 -11.53 -52.83 24.49
CA ILE A 34 -12.58 -51.84 24.27
C ILE A 34 -13.86 -52.28 24.99
N PRO A 35 -14.48 -51.40 25.79
CA PRO A 35 -15.72 -51.74 26.48
C PRO A 35 -16.80 -52.24 25.53
N ARG A 36 -17.52 -53.29 25.92
CA ARG A 36 -18.60 -53.89 25.11
C ARG A 36 -19.56 -52.87 24.50
N ARG A 37 -19.96 -51.85 25.27
CA ARG A 37 -20.87 -50.78 24.82
C ARG A 37 -20.29 -49.99 23.64
N THR A 38 -18.99 -49.76 23.63
CA THR A 38 -18.27 -49.05 22.57
C THR A 38 -18.15 -49.93 21.33
N VAL A 39 -17.85 -51.23 21.50
CA VAL A 39 -17.87 -52.23 20.40
C VAL A 39 -19.22 -52.24 19.68
N ASP A 40 -20.31 -52.32 20.45
CA ASP A 40 -21.67 -52.33 19.88
C ASP A 40 -22.02 -51.00 19.19
N SER A 41 -21.60 -49.86 19.76
CA SER A 41 -21.82 -48.55 19.15
C SER A 41 -21.06 -48.36 17.84
N ILE A 42 -19.80 -48.82 17.78
CA ILE A 42 -18.97 -48.77 16.56
C ILE A 42 -19.63 -49.58 15.45
N TYR A 43 -20.01 -50.82 15.76
CA TYR A 43 -20.61 -51.74 14.79
C TYR A 43 -21.98 -51.24 14.28
N ALA A 44 -22.84 -50.74 15.17
CA ALA A 44 -24.13 -50.16 14.79
C ALA A 44 -23.97 -48.92 13.90
N LYS A 45 -22.98 -48.07 14.15
CA LYS A 45 -22.67 -46.92 13.28
C LYS A 45 -22.18 -47.34 11.90
N ALA A 46 -21.37 -48.40 11.81
CA ALA A 46 -20.92 -48.93 10.53
C ALA A 46 -22.11 -49.45 9.70
N ILE A 47 -23.00 -50.24 10.30
CA ILE A 47 -24.23 -50.73 9.63
C ILE A 47 -25.09 -49.55 9.16
N LYS A 48 -25.32 -48.55 10.02
CA LYS A 48 -26.10 -47.35 9.65
C LYS A 48 -25.51 -46.58 8.46
N ARG A 49 -24.20 -46.73 8.20
CA ARG A 49 -23.48 -46.11 7.07
C ARG A 49 -23.39 -47.02 5.83
N GLY A 50 -24.07 -48.17 5.85
CA GLY A 50 -24.14 -49.10 4.71
C GLY A 50 -23.06 -50.19 4.73
N PHE A 51 -22.49 -50.53 5.89
CA PHE A 51 -21.65 -51.72 6.00
C PHE A 51 -22.50 -52.99 5.91
N GLU A 52 -22.18 -53.87 4.95
CA GLU A 52 -22.85 -55.16 4.73
C GLU A 52 -22.10 -56.31 5.44
N PRO A 53 -22.60 -56.83 6.57
CA PRO A 53 -21.83 -57.75 7.41
C PRO A 53 -21.61 -59.16 6.84
N ASN A 54 -22.43 -59.54 5.87
CA ASN A 54 -22.44 -60.87 5.26
C ASN A 54 -21.74 -60.89 3.89
N GLU A 55 -21.32 -59.74 3.36
CA GLU A 55 -20.64 -59.66 2.07
C GLU A 55 -19.25 -60.33 2.14
N ARG A 56 -18.93 -61.12 1.11
CA ARG A 56 -17.61 -61.72 0.91
C ARG A 56 -17.05 -61.30 -0.45
N PRO A 57 -15.85 -60.70 -0.52
CA PRO A 57 -14.97 -60.34 0.58
C PRO A 57 -15.49 -59.16 1.40
N LEU A 58 -15.14 -59.08 2.68
CA LEU A 58 -15.49 -57.94 3.54
C LEU A 58 -14.89 -56.64 2.98
N ARG A 59 -15.74 -55.62 2.79
CA ARG A 59 -15.34 -54.29 2.33
C ARG A 59 -15.48 -53.27 3.46
N ILE A 60 -14.37 -52.85 4.03
CA ILE A 60 -14.33 -51.79 5.06
C ILE A 60 -13.67 -50.56 4.46
N LEU A 61 -14.47 -49.50 4.29
CA LEU A 61 -14.01 -48.19 3.83
C LEU A 61 -13.86 -47.23 5.01
N ASN A 62 -12.93 -46.28 4.92
CA ASN A 62 -12.72 -45.27 5.96
C ASN A 62 -14.01 -44.50 6.29
N SER A 63 -14.82 -44.16 5.29
CA SER A 63 -16.11 -43.47 5.45
C SER A 63 -17.10 -44.19 6.39
N LEU A 64 -16.98 -45.52 6.55
CA LEU A 64 -17.84 -46.32 7.42
C LEU A 64 -17.44 -46.19 8.90
N VAL A 65 -16.16 -45.96 9.19
CA VAL A 65 -15.58 -45.98 10.55
C VAL A 65 -15.08 -44.62 11.05
N GLU A 66 -14.93 -43.62 10.19
CA GLU A 66 -14.54 -42.26 10.56
C GLU A 66 -15.54 -41.55 11.48
N ASP A 67 -15.09 -40.62 12.32
CA ASP A 67 -16.02 -39.82 13.11
C ASP A 67 -16.85 -38.90 12.23
N GLY A 68 -18.15 -38.81 12.50
CA GLY A 68 -19.01 -37.85 11.84
C GLY A 68 -18.61 -36.41 12.18
N GLN A 69 -18.90 -35.49 11.27
CA GLN A 69 -18.67 -34.07 11.47
C GLN A 69 -19.49 -33.60 12.69
N ARG A 70 -18.80 -33.16 13.75
CA ARG A 70 -19.48 -32.66 14.96
C ARG A 70 -20.07 -31.28 14.66
N SER A 71 -21.36 -31.09 14.94
CA SER A 71 -21.95 -29.77 14.94
C SER A 71 -21.32 -28.96 16.06
N GLY A 72 -20.44 -28.03 15.71
CA GLY A 72 -19.85 -27.09 16.66
C GLY A 72 -20.92 -26.15 17.25
N ARG A 73 -20.52 -25.29 18.19
CA ARG A 73 -21.40 -24.26 18.75
C ARG A 73 -21.94 -23.36 17.61
N PRO A 74 -23.26 -23.13 17.51
CA PRO A 74 -23.83 -22.21 16.53
C PRO A 74 -23.20 -20.82 16.64
N SER A 75 -22.85 -20.24 15.50
CA SER A 75 -22.30 -18.88 15.47
C SER A 75 -23.42 -17.88 15.73
N LYS A 76 -23.20 -16.92 16.63
CA LYS A 76 -24.11 -15.79 16.85
C LYS A 76 -24.19 -14.82 15.64
N CYS A 77 -23.34 -15.01 14.65
CA CYS A 77 -23.25 -14.14 13.48
C CYS A 77 -23.84 -14.86 12.25
N THR A 78 -24.98 -14.34 11.80
CA THR A 78 -25.67 -14.68 10.55
C THR A 78 -24.78 -14.38 9.34
N GLU A 79 -25.09 -15.01 8.22
CA GLU A 79 -24.37 -14.80 6.96
C GLU A 79 -24.51 -13.35 6.47
N GLU A 80 -25.71 -12.79 6.57
CA GLU A 80 -26.02 -11.38 6.29
C GLU A 80 -25.10 -10.41 7.04
N ASN A 81 -24.87 -10.66 8.33
CA ASN A 81 -23.99 -9.82 9.15
C ASN A 81 -22.52 -9.92 8.69
N ARG A 82 -22.09 -11.06 8.15
CA ARG A 82 -20.73 -11.20 7.59
C ARG A 82 -20.59 -10.39 6.32
N ASP A 83 -21.57 -10.48 5.43
CA ASP A 83 -21.57 -9.75 4.16
C ASP A 83 -21.62 -8.24 4.39
N LEU A 84 -22.42 -7.79 5.36
CA LEU A 84 -22.46 -6.38 5.76
C LEU A 84 -21.10 -5.89 6.30
N ILE A 85 -20.41 -6.69 7.13
CA ILE A 85 -19.06 -6.37 7.63
C ILE A 85 -18.06 -6.29 6.48
N ILE A 86 -18.14 -7.21 5.51
CA ILE A 86 -17.25 -7.24 4.34
C ILE A 86 -17.52 -6.02 3.45
N ALA A 87 -18.78 -5.70 3.18
CA ALA A 87 -19.18 -4.55 2.39
C ALA A 87 -18.63 -3.24 2.98
N LYS A 88 -18.77 -3.05 4.31
CA LYS A 88 -18.24 -1.88 5.01
C LYS A 88 -16.73 -1.68 4.86
N VAL A 89 -15.96 -2.72 4.53
CA VAL A 89 -14.50 -2.61 4.30
C VAL A 89 -14.09 -2.81 2.85
N SER A 90 -15.01 -3.04 1.92
CA SER A 90 -14.67 -3.25 0.50
C SER A 90 -15.01 -2.03 -0.37
N THR A 91 -16.07 -1.29 -0.02
CA THR A 91 -16.70 -0.23 -0.82
C THR A 91 -15.80 0.97 -1.06
N ASP A 92 -15.25 1.55 0.00
CA ASP A 92 -14.65 2.87 -0.05
C ASP A 92 -13.39 2.96 0.83
N ARG A 93 -12.63 4.02 0.63
CA ARG A 93 -11.37 4.25 1.36
C ARG A 93 -11.62 4.39 2.87
N PHE A 94 -12.68 5.09 3.27
CA PHE A 94 -12.94 5.34 4.69
C PHE A 94 -13.33 4.05 5.39
N GLY A 95 -14.20 3.24 4.77
CA GLY A 95 -14.54 1.90 5.24
C GLY A 95 -13.32 1.01 5.50
N ARG A 96 -12.35 1.02 4.59
CA ARG A 96 -11.08 0.26 4.73
C ARG A 96 -10.22 0.74 5.92
N GLU A 97 -10.24 2.03 6.23
CA GLU A 97 -9.44 2.62 7.31
C GLU A 97 -10.04 2.35 8.70
N LYS A 98 -11.37 2.15 8.81
CA LYS A 98 -12.08 1.90 10.08
C LYS A 98 -11.43 0.80 10.94
N THR A 99 -11.42 1.03 12.24
CA THR A 99 -11.01 0.01 13.20
C THR A 99 -12.12 -1.04 13.37
N ALA A 100 -11.75 -2.22 13.87
CA ALA A 100 -12.76 -3.22 14.19
C ALA A 100 -13.72 -2.76 15.32
N ALA A 101 -13.30 -1.79 16.15
CA ALA A 101 -14.15 -1.19 17.16
C ALA A 101 -15.17 -0.23 16.54
N ASP A 102 -14.76 0.60 15.58
CA ASP A 102 -15.67 1.51 14.87
C ASP A 102 -16.74 0.73 14.11
N ILE A 103 -16.34 -0.34 13.40
CA ILE A 103 -17.29 -1.22 12.69
C ILE A 103 -18.26 -1.88 13.67
N ALA A 104 -17.78 -2.35 14.83
CA ALA A 104 -18.62 -2.93 15.86
C ALA A 104 -19.60 -1.90 16.44
N GLY A 105 -19.15 -0.67 16.71
CA GLY A 105 -19.99 0.42 17.20
C GLY A 105 -21.08 0.80 16.21
N GLU A 106 -20.75 0.94 14.93
CA GLU A 106 -21.72 1.23 13.86
C GLU A 106 -22.79 0.13 13.74
N LEU A 107 -22.40 -1.14 13.86
CA LEU A 107 -23.33 -2.26 13.82
C LEU A 107 -24.21 -2.28 15.08
N SER A 108 -23.66 -1.95 16.24
CA SER A 108 -24.42 -1.83 17.48
C SER A 108 -25.51 -0.75 17.37
N SER A 109 -25.21 0.38 16.73
CA SER A 109 -26.22 1.43 16.44
C SER A 109 -27.31 0.97 15.47
N GLN A 110 -27.07 -0.08 14.69
CA GLN A 110 -28.04 -0.71 13.79
C GLN A 110 -28.78 -1.89 14.44
N GLY A 111 -28.62 -2.09 15.75
CA GLY A 111 -29.24 -3.19 16.51
C GLY A 111 -28.48 -4.52 16.43
N ILE A 112 -27.28 -4.55 15.83
CA ILE A 112 -26.46 -5.75 15.66
C ILE A 112 -25.33 -5.75 16.70
N GLU A 113 -25.55 -6.46 17.82
CA GLU A 113 -24.55 -6.55 18.89
C GLU A 113 -23.41 -7.53 18.55
N ILE A 114 -22.30 -6.99 18.03
CA ILE A 114 -21.12 -7.77 17.68
C ILE A 114 -19.88 -7.16 18.33
N SER A 115 -19.08 -8.00 18.99
CA SER A 115 -17.80 -7.57 19.56
C SER A 115 -16.74 -7.26 18.49
N LYS A 116 -15.81 -6.34 18.79
CA LYS A 116 -14.62 -6.07 17.95
C LYS A 116 -13.83 -7.34 17.58
N SER A 117 -13.79 -8.31 18.49
CA SER A 117 -13.08 -9.58 18.28
C SER A 117 -13.77 -10.44 17.22
N THR A 118 -15.10 -10.42 17.19
CA THR A 118 -15.91 -11.12 16.19
C THR A 118 -15.71 -10.50 14.81
N VAL A 119 -15.77 -9.17 14.70
CA VAL A 119 -15.47 -8.45 13.44
C VAL A 119 -14.09 -8.83 12.90
N LYS A 120 -13.06 -8.85 13.76
CA LYS A 120 -11.70 -9.22 13.36
C LYS A 120 -11.59 -10.67 12.87
N LYS A 121 -12.31 -11.61 13.50
CA LYS A 121 -12.34 -13.02 13.06
C LYS A 121 -13.00 -13.17 11.70
N ILE A 122 -14.13 -12.51 11.48
CA ILE A 122 -14.86 -12.52 10.20
C ILE A 122 -14.00 -11.97 9.07
N LEU A 123 -13.40 -10.79 9.28
CA LEU A 123 -12.52 -10.18 8.29
C LEU A 123 -11.32 -11.06 7.94
N LYS A 124 -10.70 -11.69 8.94
CA LYS A 124 -9.59 -12.62 8.71
C LYS A 124 -10.03 -13.88 7.94
N ALA A 125 -11.19 -14.44 8.27
CA ALA A 125 -11.74 -15.59 7.57
C ALA A 125 -12.05 -15.27 6.09
N ALA A 126 -12.48 -14.03 5.82
CA ALA A 126 -12.68 -13.50 4.47
C ALA A 126 -11.38 -13.08 3.75
N GLY A 127 -10.19 -13.34 4.33
CA GLY A 127 -8.89 -13.07 3.73
C GLY A 127 -8.34 -11.66 3.92
N TYR A 128 -9.02 -10.79 4.67
CA TYR A 128 -8.55 -9.43 4.93
C TYR A 128 -7.46 -9.39 6.01
N LYS A 129 -6.44 -8.56 5.77
CA LYS A 129 -5.37 -8.24 6.71
C LYS A 129 -5.31 -6.73 6.94
N LYS A 130 -5.02 -6.33 8.18
CA LYS A 130 -4.81 -4.91 8.53
C LYS A 130 -3.38 -4.50 8.17
N THR A 131 -3.21 -3.88 6.99
CA THR A 131 -1.92 -3.59 6.35
C THR A 131 -1.70 -2.09 6.15
N LYS A 132 -0.45 -1.68 5.88
CA LYS A 132 -0.16 -0.29 5.50
C LYS A 132 -0.74 -0.03 4.10
N PRO A 133 -1.44 1.11 3.88
CA PRO A 133 -1.93 1.47 2.56
C PRO A 133 -0.76 1.67 1.59
N THR A 134 -1.01 1.37 0.32
CA THR A 134 -0.02 1.64 -0.74
C THR A 134 0.05 3.16 -0.92
N ARG A 135 1.24 3.75 -0.80
CA ARG A 135 1.48 5.17 -1.10
C ARG A 135 2.20 5.26 -2.44
N LYS A 136 1.55 5.79 -3.46
CA LYS A 136 2.16 6.08 -4.76
C LYS A 136 1.71 7.46 -5.25
N PRO A 137 2.60 8.27 -5.86
CA PRO A 137 2.16 9.43 -6.60
C PRO A 137 1.35 8.99 -7.81
N GLY A 138 0.33 9.77 -8.18
CA GLY A 138 -0.35 9.59 -9.47
C GLY A 138 0.60 9.97 -10.59
N LEU A 139 0.98 8.99 -11.43
CA LEU A 139 1.85 9.23 -12.59
C LEU A 139 1.00 9.30 -13.86
N THR A 140 1.12 10.40 -14.60
CA THR A 140 0.54 10.55 -15.94
C THR A 140 1.27 9.66 -16.95
N ALA A 141 0.68 9.41 -18.12
CA ALA A 141 1.32 8.61 -19.17
C ALA A 141 2.64 9.25 -19.64
N ALA A 142 2.69 10.59 -19.75
CA ALA A 142 3.88 11.34 -20.10
C ALA A 142 5.00 11.13 -19.06
N MET A 143 4.70 11.26 -17.76
CA MET A 143 5.67 11.02 -16.69
C MET A 143 6.23 9.60 -16.71
N ARG A 144 5.39 8.59 -17.02
CA ARG A 144 5.85 7.20 -17.13
C ARG A 144 6.84 7.02 -18.29
N LYS A 145 6.56 7.63 -19.45
CA LYS A 145 7.45 7.57 -20.62
C LYS A 145 8.80 8.24 -20.33
N GLU A 146 8.78 9.42 -19.73
CA GLU A 146 10.00 10.15 -19.37
C GLU A 146 10.86 9.37 -18.38
N ARG A 147 10.24 8.82 -17.32
CA ARG A 147 10.93 7.96 -16.36
C ARG A 147 11.53 6.71 -17.01
N LEU A 148 10.80 6.08 -17.93
CA LEU A 148 11.30 4.91 -18.65
C LEU A 148 12.51 5.27 -19.52
N ASN A 149 12.43 6.37 -20.28
CA ASN A 149 13.54 6.84 -21.11
C ASN A 149 14.78 7.17 -20.25
N TRP A 150 14.57 7.81 -19.09
CA TRP A 150 15.66 8.09 -18.15
C TRP A 150 16.32 6.79 -17.66
N CYS A 151 15.53 5.80 -17.24
CA CYS A 151 16.07 4.50 -16.83
C CYS A 151 16.83 3.78 -17.95
N ILE A 152 16.34 3.86 -19.20
CA ILE A 152 17.01 3.25 -20.35
C ILE A 152 18.35 3.96 -20.61
N ALA A 153 18.37 5.29 -20.59
CA ALA A 153 19.58 6.09 -20.84
C ALA A 153 20.67 5.87 -19.78
N HIS A 154 20.30 5.52 -18.54
CA HIS A 154 21.21 5.30 -17.42
C HIS A 154 21.32 3.81 -17.03
N ARG A 155 20.81 2.89 -17.86
CA ARG A 155 20.80 1.45 -17.57
C ARG A 155 22.20 0.89 -17.44
N ASP A 156 23.10 1.35 -18.30
CA ASP A 156 24.45 0.82 -18.45
C ASP A 156 25.48 1.66 -17.67
N TRP A 157 25.02 2.53 -16.75
CA TRP A 157 25.90 3.31 -15.86
C TRP A 157 26.61 2.40 -14.85
N THR A 158 27.91 2.63 -14.71
CA THR A 158 28.76 1.91 -13.76
C THR A 158 28.61 2.47 -12.34
N LEU A 159 29.13 1.75 -11.35
CA LEU A 159 29.14 2.22 -9.96
C LEU A 159 29.89 3.56 -9.83
N GLU A 160 30.97 3.73 -10.59
CA GLU A 160 31.80 4.93 -10.64
C GLU A 160 31.02 6.13 -11.19
N ASP A 161 30.17 5.91 -12.21
CA ASP A 161 29.27 6.94 -12.72
C ASP A 161 28.25 7.37 -11.66
N TRP A 162 27.69 6.40 -10.90
CA TRP A 162 26.77 6.70 -9.80
C TRP A 162 27.45 7.43 -8.62
N LYS A 163 28.73 7.17 -8.36
CA LYS A 163 29.51 7.88 -7.32
C LYS A 163 29.71 9.36 -7.66
N ALA A 164 29.73 9.73 -8.94
CA ALA A 164 29.85 11.12 -9.37
C ALA A 164 28.54 11.91 -9.21
N VAL A 165 27.41 11.25 -8.91
CA VAL A 165 26.11 11.91 -8.74
C VAL A 165 25.96 12.51 -7.34
N ILE A 166 25.60 13.79 -7.30
CA ILE A 166 25.10 14.46 -6.09
C ILE A 166 23.58 14.43 -6.12
N TRP A 167 22.98 13.75 -5.14
CA TRP A 167 21.54 13.71 -4.94
C TRP A 167 21.13 14.88 -4.06
N SER A 168 20.02 15.55 -4.40
CA SER A 168 19.40 16.54 -3.52
C SER A 168 17.88 16.43 -3.59
N ASP A 169 17.22 16.66 -2.46
CA ASP A 169 15.77 16.69 -2.38
C ASP A 169 15.29 17.63 -1.25
N GLU A 170 14.03 18.04 -1.34
CA GLU A 170 13.34 18.84 -0.35
C GLU A 170 12.26 17.98 0.34
N THR A 171 12.24 18.02 1.67
CA THR A 171 11.21 17.33 2.46
C THR A 171 10.51 18.31 3.40
N SER A 172 9.18 18.24 3.43
CA SER A 172 8.40 18.92 4.44
C SER A 172 8.43 18.15 5.75
N VAL A 173 8.78 18.86 6.83
CA VAL A 173 8.79 18.32 8.18
C VAL A 173 7.61 18.91 8.96
N ILE A 174 6.99 18.04 9.76
CA ILE A 174 5.97 18.42 10.74
C ILE A 174 6.44 17.76 12.04
N LEU A 175 6.75 18.56 13.06
CA LEU A 175 7.13 18.06 14.38
C LEU A 175 5.94 17.34 15.00
N LEU A 176 6.24 16.32 15.81
CA LEU A 176 5.25 15.53 16.55
C LEU A 176 4.21 14.79 15.67
N HIS A 177 4.32 14.84 14.33
CA HIS A 177 3.40 14.16 13.44
C HIS A 177 3.63 12.64 13.47
N ARG A 178 2.58 11.89 13.85
CA ARG A 178 2.60 10.42 13.86
C ARG A 178 2.59 9.86 12.43
N ARG A 179 3.77 9.76 11.80
CA ARG A 179 3.94 9.12 10.48
C ARG A 179 3.59 7.62 10.56
N GLY A 180 2.72 7.15 9.66
CA GLY A 180 2.49 5.72 9.44
C GLY A 180 1.42 5.04 10.31
N GLY A 181 0.59 5.80 11.04
CA GLY A 181 -0.49 5.24 11.86
C GLY A 181 -1.64 4.61 11.09
N TYR A 182 -1.86 5.00 9.83
CA TYR A 182 -3.00 4.52 9.05
C TYR A 182 -2.79 3.09 8.56
N ARG A 183 -3.72 2.21 8.91
CA ARG A 183 -3.79 0.85 8.38
C ARG A 183 -5.14 0.63 7.73
N ILE A 184 -5.15 -0.09 6.62
CA ILE A 184 -6.35 -0.46 5.88
C ILE A 184 -6.63 -1.96 5.98
N TRP A 185 -7.89 -2.34 5.95
CA TRP A 185 -8.29 -3.72 5.66
C TRP A 185 -8.13 -3.98 4.17
N ARG A 186 -7.32 -4.99 3.83
CA ARG A 186 -7.00 -5.31 2.44
C ARG A 186 -6.75 -6.80 2.27
N LYS A 187 -7.17 -7.38 1.15
CA LYS A 187 -6.71 -8.69 0.69
C LYS A 187 -5.29 -8.59 0.08
N SER A 188 -4.69 -9.72 -0.30
CA SER A 188 -3.33 -9.74 -0.87
C SER A 188 -3.26 -9.19 -2.30
N ASP A 189 -4.29 -9.44 -3.09
CA ASP A 189 -4.49 -9.08 -4.49
C ASP A 189 -4.91 -7.61 -4.70
N GLU A 190 -5.60 -7.00 -3.72
CA GLU A 190 -6.10 -5.62 -3.83
C GLU A 190 -5.03 -4.51 -3.68
N ARG A 191 -3.74 -4.84 -3.75
CA ARG A 191 -2.63 -3.90 -3.47
C ARG A 191 -2.70 -2.60 -4.26
N PHE A 192 -3.22 -2.67 -5.49
CA PHE A 192 -3.28 -1.56 -6.44
C PHE A 192 -4.69 -1.02 -6.69
N VAL A 193 -5.69 -1.49 -5.94
CA VAL A 193 -7.05 -0.95 -6.00
C VAL A 193 -7.05 0.49 -5.45
N ARG A 194 -7.77 1.40 -6.11
CA ARG A 194 -7.76 2.84 -5.76
C ARG A 194 -8.18 3.12 -4.31
N SER A 195 -9.12 2.37 -3.76
CA SER A 195 -9.55 2.46 -2.35
C SER A 195 -8.47 2.00 -1.35
N CYS A 196 -7.46 1.26 -1.81
CA CYS A 196 -6.30 0.81 -1.04
C CYS A 196 -5.05 1.70 -1.19
N ILE A 197 -5.10 2.66 -2.12
CA ILE A 197 -4.04 3.64 -2.36
C ILE A 197 -4.36 4.91 -1.58
N ARG A 198 -3.37 5.39 -0.83
CA ARG A 198 -3.44 6.69 -0.18
C ARG A 198 -2.54 7.67 -0.91
N GLU A 199 -3.18 8.67 -1.50
CA GLU A 199 -2.51 9.83 -2.06
C GLU A 199 -1.92 10.67 -0.93
N ARG A 200 -0.71 11.18 -1.14
CA ARG A 200 -0.02 12.04 -0.19
C ARG A 200 -0.33 13.48 -0.57
N TRP A 201 -1.16 14.15 0.22
CA TRP A 201 -1.36 15.59 0.10
C TRP A 201 -0.38 16.32 1.02
N LYS A 202 0.42 17.23 0.44
CA LYS A 202 1.38 18.09 1.16
C LYS A 202 0.62 19.35 1.60
N GLY A 203 -0.06 19.31 2.75
CA GLY A 203 -0.92 20.41 3.21
C GLY A 203 -0.43 21.15 4.46
N SER A 204 0.42 20.53 5.27
CA SER A 204 1.02 21.16 6.44
C SER A 204 2.52 20.90 6.47
N THR A 205 3.28 21.95 6.77
CA THR A 205 4.74 21.94 6.87
C THR A 205 5.10 22.97 7.93
N GLU A 206 5.86 22.58 8.93
CA GLU A 206 6.39 23.53 9.92
C GLU A 206 7.69 24.14 9.42
N PHE A 207 8.57 23.32 8.84
CA PHE A 207 9.73 23.79 8.10
C PHE A 207 10.04 22.87 6.92
N MET A 208 10.70 23.43 5.92
CA MET A 208 11.21 22.70 4.77
C MET A 208 12.68 22.39 5.01
N PHE A 209 13.06 21.14 4.83
CA PHE A 209 14.44 20.69 4.88
C PHE A 209 14.91 20.37 3.47
N TRP A 210 16.02 20.95 3.04
CA TRP A 210 16.77 20.50 1.87
C TRP A 210 18.05 19.86 2.35
N GLY A 211 18.43 18.77 1.69
CA GLY A 211 19.72 18.16 1.91
C GLY A 211 20.26 17.63 0.60
N SER A 212 21.59 17.53 0.55
CA SER A 212 22.29 16.83 -0.52
C SER A 212 23.14 15.70 0.03
N PHE A 213 23.46 14.71 -0.79
CA PHE A 213 24.38 13.62 -0.44
C PHE A 213 24.98 12.98 -1.69
N THR A 214 26.16 12.39 -1.54
CA THR A 214 26.84 11.55 -2.53
C THR A 214 26.82 10.10 -2.06
N TYR A 215 27.46 9.20 -2.83
CA TYR A 215 27.53 7.77 -2.51
C TYR A 215 28.04 7.47 -1.08
N ASP A 216 29.06 8.20 -0.63
CA ASP A 216 29.79 7.94 0.62
C ASP A 216 29.64 9.04 1.67
N LYS A 217 29.12 10.23 1.31
CA LYS A 217 29.11 11.40 2.19
C LYS A 217 27.76 12.10 2.19
N LYS A 218 27.42 12.66 3.35
CA LYS A 218 26.34 13.65 3.46
C LYS A 218 26.87 14.98 2.96
N GLY A 219 26.11 15.61 2.08
CA GLY A 219 26.35 16.97 1.63
C GLY A 219 25.75 18.00 2.59
N PRO A 220 25.84 19.29 2.25
CA PRO A 220 25.20 20.35 3.01
C PRO A 220 23.69 20.16 3.09
N PHE A 221 23.11 20.71 4.16
CA PHE A 221 21.67 20.78 4.35
C PHE A 221 21.27 22.17 4.83
N HIS A 222 20.01 22.52 4.63
CA HIS A 222 19.45 23.78 5.07
C HIS A 222 18.00 23.62 5.49
N CYS A 223 17.61 24.33 6.54
CA CYS A 223 16.25 24.35 7.08
C CYS A 223 15.64 25.72 6.84
N TRP A 224 14.54 25.78 6.10
CA TRP A 224 13.77 27.00 5.92
C TRP A 224 12.49 26.96 6.73
N SER A 225 12.31 27.95 7.59
CA SER A 225 11.02 28.29 8.17
C SER A 225 10.11 28.95 7.13
N ALA A 226 8.82 29.08 7.47
CA ALA A 226 7.88 29.87 6.69
C ALA A 226 8.34 31.33 6.62
N GLU A 227 8.33 31.93 5.43
CA GLU A 227 8.65 33.36 5.28
C GLU A 227 7.59 34.23 5.95
N THR A 228 8.05 35.19 6.73
CA THR A 228 7.25 36.29 7.27
C THR A 228 6.81 37.24 6.16
N LEU A 229 5.80 38.07 6.43
CA LEU A 229 5.35 39.10 5.48
C LEU A 229 6.45 40.14 5.20
N ALA A 230 7.30 40.43 6.17
CA ALA A 230 8.42 41.37 6.02
C ALA A 230 9.48 40.82 5.07
N GLU A 231 9.93 39.58 5.28
CA GLU A 231 10.90 38.91 4.40
C GLU A 231 10.38 38.79 2.96
N LYS A 232 9.07 38.56 2.79
CA LYS A 232 8.45 38.56 1.45
C LYS A 232 8.53 39.91 0.77
N LYS A 233 8.26 41.01 1.50
CA LYS A 233 8.32 42.38 0.98
C LYS A 233 9.75 42.78 0.64
N GLU A 234 10.71 42.43 1.49
CA GLU A 234 12.13 42.67 1.25
C GLU A 234 12.62 41.89 0.02
N ALA A 235 12.25 40.62 -0.09
CA ALA A 235 12.58 39.81 -1.25
C ALA A 235 11.96 40.35 -2.55
N THR A 236 10.75 40.90 -2.52
CA THR A 236 10.15 41.55 -3.69
C THR A 236 10.88 42.83 -4.07
N ALA A 237 11.21 43.68 -3.10
CA ALA A 237 11.94 44.92 -3.34
C ALA A 237 13.35 44.65 -3.91
N ALA A 238 14.08 43.69 -3.33
CA ALA A 238 15.40 43.30 -3.81
C ALA A 238 15.35 42.69 -5.23
N LEU A 239 14.28 41.98 -5.57
CA LEU A 239 14.08 41.43 -6.91
C LEU A 239 13.70 42.50 -7.93
N GLU A 240 12.94 43.52 -7.51
CA GLU A 240 12.64 44.70 -8.35
C GLU A 240 13.92 45.46 -8.66
N ALA A 241 14.75 45.76 -7.66
CA ALA A 241 16.06 46.40 -7.86
C ALA A 241 16.96 45.61 -8.82
N MET A 242 17.03 44.28 -8.68
CA MET A 242 17.78 43.43 -9.61
C MET A 242 17.23 43.44 -11.03
N ASN A 243 15.91 43.50 -11.17
CA ASN A 243 15.31 43.62 -12.48
C ASN A 243 15.58 44.98 -13.11
N GLU A 244 15.57 46.07 -12.34
CA GLU A 244 15.91 47.42 -12.83
C GLU A 244 17.34 47.49 -13.36
N GLU A 245 18.30 46.83 -12.71
CA GLU A 245 19.68 46.74 -13.19
C GLU A 245 19.82 45.85 -14.44
N LEU A 246 19.07 44.75 -14.51
CA LEU A 246 19.15 43.79 -15.62
C LEU A 246 18.39 44.24 -16.87
N GLU A 247 17.31 45.00 -16.70
CA GLU A 247 16.45 45.49 -17.78
C GLU A 247 17.23 46.20 -18.91
N PRO A 248 18.09 47.20 -18.62
CA PRO A 248 18.84 47.89 -19.67
C PRO A 248 19.83 46.96 -20.38
N ILE A 249 20.52 46.09 -19.63
CA ILE A 249 21.51 45.15 -20.18
C ILE A 249 20.84 44.15 -21.12
N MET A 250 19.71 43.59 -20.72
CA MET A 250 18.98 42.61 -21.53
C MET A 250 18.32 43.25 -22.76
N LYS A 251 17.85 44.50 -22.63
CA LYS A 251 17.35 45.29 -23.76
C LYS A 251 18.46 45.56 -24.78
N GLU A 252 19.63 45.98 -24.32
CA GLU A 252 20.79 46.24 -25.18
C GLU A 252 21.26 44.97 -25.91
N ARG A 253 21.39 43.85 -25.20
CA ARG A 253 21.70 42.54 -25.81
C ARG A 253 20.70 42.14 -26.88
N TRP A 254 19.41 42.33 -26.59
CA TRP A 254 18.35 42.05 -27.55
C TRP A 254 18.41 42.98 -28.77
N GLU A 255 18.70 44.26 -28.59
CA GLU A 255 18.88 45.22 -29.69
C GLU A 255 20.12 44.90 -30.53
N LEU A 256 21.22 44.42 -29.95
CA LEU A 256 22.40 43.98 -30.70
C LEU A 256 22.10 42.73 -31.55
N GLU A 257 21.46 41.72 -30.95
CA GLU A 257 21.13 40.47 -31.65
C GLU A 257 20.10 40.71 -32.76
N ASN A 258 19.07 41.52 -32.49
CA ASN A 258 18.06 41.85 -33.49
C ASN A 258 18.51 42.93 -34.45
N GLY A 259 19.39 43.84 -34.05
CA GLY A 259 20.03 44.85 -34.90
C GLY A 259 20.86 44.20 -36.00
N MET A 260 21.63 43.17 -35.67
CA MET A 260 22.29 42.31 -36.66
C MET A 260 21.31 41.59 -37.60
N ARG A 261 20.12 41.20 -37.11
CA ARG A 261 19.05 40.65 -37.96
C ARG A 261 18.36 41.73 -38.83
N ARG A 262 18.30 42.99 -38.37
CA ARG A 262 17.77 44.15 -39.10
C ARG A 262 18.70 44.59 -40.25
N LEU A 263 20.00 44.28 -40.17
CA LEU A 263 21.01 44.59 -41.20
C LEU A 263 20.91 43.72 -42.49
N LYS A 264 19.85 42.91 -42.67
CA LYS A 264 19.71 42.12 -43.90
C LYS A 264 19.42 43.03 -45.11
N LEU A 265 20.31 42.97 -46.12
CA LEU A 265 20.25 43.55 -47.48
C LEU A 265 18.96 43.28 -48.30
N ARG A 266 17.90 42.70 -47.72
CA ARG A 266 16.57 42.50 -48.35
C ARG A 266 15.46 42.87 -47.37
N ASN A 267 14.70 43.91 -47.74
CA ASN A 267 13.47 44.33 -47.06
C ASN A 267 12.36 43.31 -47.30
N ILE A 268 12.09 42.45 -46.31
CA ILE A 268 10.87 41.64 -46.29
C ILE A 268 9.79 42.43 -45.52
N PRO A 269 8.58 42.62 -46.07
CA PRO A 269 7.49 43.29 -45.35
C PRO A 269 7.07 42.48 -44.12
N GLY A 270 7.12 43.08 -42.93
CA GLY A 270 6.71 42.44 -41.68
C GLY A 270 6.73 43.41 -40.51
N ARG A 271 5.94 43.11 -39.46
CA ARG A 271 5.87 43.93 -38.25
C ARG A 271 7.23 43.90 -37.54
N GLN A 272 7.77 45.07 -37.21
CA GLN A 272 9.03 45.15 -36.46
C GLN A 272 8.87 44.47 -35.09
N PRO A 273 9.83 43.62 -34.69
CA PRO A 273 9.81 43.02 -33.36
C PRO A 273 9.99 44.12 -32.31
N VAL A 274 9.20 44.04 -31.23
CA VAL A 274 9.24 44.97 -30.10
C VAL A 274 9.66 44.19 -28.87
N TRP A 275 10.66 44.70 -28.15
CA TRP A 275 11.13 44.09 -26.92
C TRP A 275 10.08 44.20 -25.81
N LYS A 276 9.93 43.14 -25.02
CA LYS A 276 9.01 43.08 -23.88
C LYS A 276 9.73 42.44 -22.69
N TRP A 277 9.77 43.12 -21.55
CA TRP A 277 10.40 42.60 -20.34
C TRP A 277 9.55 41.51 -19.66
N LYS A 278 9.77 40.27 -20.05
CA LYS A 278 9.09 39.06 -19.59
C LYS A 278 10.08 38.02 -19.07
N LYS A 279 9.57 36.94 -18.47
CA LYS A 279 10.41 35.87 -17.93
C LYS A 279 11.29 35.23 -19.00
N GLU A 280 10.77 35.05 -20.21
CA GLU A 280 11.49 34.47 -21.35
C GLU A 280 12.60 35.39 -21.87
N THR A 281 12.49 36.70 -21.62
CA THR A 281 13.46 37.70 -22.06
C THR A 281 14.41 38.14 -20.94
N GLY A 282 14.38 37.46 -19.78
CA GLY A 282 15.32 37.69 -18.68
C GLY A 282 14.73 38.26 -17.38
N LYS A 283 13.43 38.60 -17.33
CA LYS A 283 12.81 39.13 -16.11
C LYS A 283 12.81 38.06 -15.01
N LEU A 284 13.44 38.38 -13.88
CA LEU A 284 13.46 37.53 -12.71
C LEU A 284 12.09 37.59 -12.02
N THR A 285 11.54 36.43 -11.67
CA THR A 285 10.24 36.31 -10.99
C THR A 285 10.29 35.21 -9.95
N ARG A 286 9.62 35.38 -8.81
CA ARG A 286 9.43 34.31 -7.81
C ARG A 286 8.33 33.34 -8.26
N GLY A 287 8.42 32.08 -7.82
CA GLY A 287 7.40 31.07 -8.09
C GLY A 287 6.15 31.30 -7.22
N SER A 288 4.96 31.17 -7.81
CA SER A 288 3.68 31.32 -7.07
C SER A 288 3.18 30.03 -6.43
N LYS A 289 3.76 28.87 -6.78
CA LYS A 289 3.39 27.57 -6.23
C LYS A 289 4.18 27.30 -4.95
N GLY A 290 3.53 26.69 -3.95
CA GLY A 290 4.15 26.39 -2.65
C GLY A 290 5.43 25.56 -2.76
N GLY A 291 6.44 25.90 -1.96
CA GLY A 291 7.78 25.31 -1.98
C GLY A 291 8.87 26.36 -1.72
N ILE A 292 10.14 25.96 -1.80
CA ILE A 292 11.29 26.89 -1.77
C ILE A 292 11.57 27.34 -3.21
N ASP A 293 11.72 28.64 -3.43
CA ASP A 293 12.04 29.19 -4.76
C ASP A 293 13.53 29.49 -4.92
N TRP A 294 13.94 29.80 -6.15
CA TRP A 294 15.32 30.08 -6.50
C TRP A 294 15.92 31.25 -5.71
N TRP A 295 15.09 32.21 -5.29
CA TRP A 295 15.52 33.37 -4.50
C TRP A 295 16.02 32.92 -3.12
N ARG A 296 15.27 32.04 -2.45
CA ARG A 296 15.68 31.47 -1.16
C ARG A 296 16.91 30.57 -1.26
N TYR A 297 17.08 29.85 -2.38
CA TYR A 297 18.32 29.11 -2.65
C TYR A 297 19.52 30.04 -2.82
N ARG A 298 19.34 31.16 -3.52
CA ARG A 298 20.40 32.16 -3.72
C ARG A 298 20.85 32.79 -2.41
N GLN A 299 19.92 33.12 -1.51
CA GLN A 299 20.24 33.69 -0.20
C GLN A 299 20.97 32.71 0.74
N SER A 300 20.68 31.41 0.61
CA SER A 300 21.27 30.36 1.47
C SER A 300 22.57 29.77 0.92
N GLY A 301 23.00 30.12 -0.30
CA GLY A 301 24.19 29.56 -0.94
C GLY A 301 24.05 28.10 -1.36
N ALA A 302 22.84 27.53 -1.38
CA ALA A 302 22.58 26.12 -1.65
C ALA A 302 22.59 25.73 -3.15
N PHE A 303 23.17 26.56 -4.02
CA PHE A 303 23.33 26.27 -5.45
C PHE A 303 24.71 25.64 -5.71
N PHE A 304 24.76 24.30 -5.78
CA PHE A 304 25.93 23.58 -6.31
C PHE A 304 25.51 22.36 -7.13
N GLY A 305 25.84 22.39 -8.42
CA GLY A 305 25.94 21.20 -9.28
C GLY A 305 24.64 20.71 -9.94
N VAL A 306 24.81 19.99 -11.06
CA VAL A 306 23.75 19.42 -11.91
C VAL A 306 22.77 18.60 -11.07
N GLN A 307 21.54 19.10 -10.99
CA GLN A 307 20.49 18.53 -10.15
C GLN A 307 19.76 17.40 -10.89
N ILE A 308 19.99 16.15 -10.49
CA ILE A 308 19.18 15.01 -10.94
C ILE A 308 17.95 14.91 -10.02
N ARG A 309 16.82 15.48 -10.45
CA ARG A 309 15.51 15.26 -9.81
C ARG A 309 14.86 14.01 -10.40
N LEU A 310 14.77 12.93 -9.62
CA LEU A 310 13.88 11.81 -9.92
C LEU A 310 12.44 12.23 -9.60
N ILE A 311 11.67 12.62 -10.63
CA ILE A 311 10.21 12.83 -10.53
C ILE A 311 9.50 11.49 -10.57
#